data_AF-A0A8J5XPF4-F1
#
_entry.id   AF-A0A8J5XPF4-F1
#
_cell.length_a   1.000
_cell.length_b   1.000
_cell.length_c   1.000
_cell.angle_alpha   90.00
_cell.angle_beta   90.00
_cell.angle_gamma   90.00
#
_symmetry.space_group_name_H-M   'P 1'
#
loop_
_entity.id
_entity.type
_entity.pdbx_description
1 polymer ?
#
loop_
_entity_poly.entity_id
_entity_poly.type
_entity_poly.pdbx_seq_one_letter_code
_entity_poly.pdbx_strand_id
1 'polypeptide(L)'
;MGKIALALIALSASADGLGANDGSSSRDACEADCTGSGDERRCVFEARLDIHASSTGYYKFAQCGSTPQPVLAMEQGVEYTFRQKSASNWFHPLGFAYAPDGAHRGHDELEPGISKSSDKSCEEGNSCQAPMYFLQGDFLGAVDEDGSAYKVVYPERNNSGNFGLDVYEPHFLAGRGDWLAAAEEGDSDLGYEVKLTLTDQAYTNDLFYFCHIHNSMSGRIKQMTTGEASVLQEKDEPELGYSYEILSRFDDRCGTARLGSYAGNEAVCGAGKFTCGDGPTPEAEAFNECLHALDCAMHEEMRVKVHPSDPITLFLQQMIPHHENAVNMAKATLKLELLTANNDPEGEIEELLWSIINNQNMQIYKMTAWLANNGRASVAEANCGYDGDCVADTSIALLVVIGVCLAVTVAAGAGLVRMRARGGK
;
A
#
# COMPACT_ATOMS: atom_id res chain seq x y z
N MET A 1 -5.24 57.61 -33.57
CA MET A 1 -4.76 56.21 -33.54
C MET A 1 -4.29 55.93 -32.12
N GLY A 2 -5.07 55.15 -31.38
CA GLY A 2 -4.97 54.99 -29.93
C GLY A 2 -3.80 54.10 -29.50
N LYS A 3 -3.15 54.49 -28.41
CA LYS A 3 -2.13 53.67 -27.72
C LYS A 3 -2.85 52.87 -26.63
N ILE A 4 -2.94 51.56 -26.82
CA ILE A 4 -3.43 50.62 -25.81
C ILE A 4 -2.34 50.49 -24.75
N ALA A 5 -2.64 50.94 -23.53
CA ALA A 5 -1.82 50.71 -22.35
C ALA A 5 -2.14 49.30 -21.84
N LEU A 6 -1.15 48.40 -21.92
CA LEU A 6 -1.23 47.05 -21.37
C LEU A 6 -1.02 47.16 -19.85
N ALA A 7 -2.10 47.09 -19.08
CA ALA A 7 -2.03 47.00 -17.63
C ALA A 7 -1.51 45.60 -17.25
N LEU A 8 -0.28 45.53 -16.73
CA LEU A 8 0.17 44.37 -15.98
C LEU A 8 -0.65 44.30 -14.68
N ILE A 9 -1.64 43.42 -14.64
CA ILE A 9 -2.26 43.00 -13.38
C ILE A 9 -1.28 42.02 -12.76
N ALA A 10 -0.45 42.51 -11.83
CA ALA A 10 0.24 41.65 -10.89
C ALA A 10 -0.83 41.05 -9.97
N LEU A 11 -1.18 39.79 -10.21
CA LEU A 11 -1.99 39.00 -9.29
C LEU A 11 -1.10 38.75 -8.06
N SER A 12 -1.21 39.63 -7.06
CA SER A 12 -0.67 39.35 -5.73
C SER A 12 -1.50 38.19 -5.17
N ALA A 13 -0.91 36.99 -5.15
CA ALA A 13 -1.43 35.88 -4.36
C ALA A 13 -1.46 36.34 -2.90
N SER A 14 -2.67 36.56 -2.39
CA SER A 14 -2.91 36.74 -0.97
C SER A 14 -2.68 35.39 -0.28
N ALA A 15 -1.56 35.27 0.42
CA ALA A 15 -1.39 34.26 1.44
C ALA A 15 -2.24 34.65 2.65
N ASP A 16 -3.46 34.11 2.72
CA ASP A 16 -4.24 33.94 3.96
C ASP A 16 -5.48 33.09 3.62
N GLY A 17 -5.47 31.82 4.03
CA GLY A 17 -6.60 30.89 3.93
C GLY A 17 -6.14 29.44 3.98
N LEU A 18 -6.41 28.77 5.12
CA LEU A 18 -6.62 27.33 5.34
C LEU A 18 -5.81 26.36 4.46
N GLY A 19 -4.96 25.54 5.09
CA GLY A 19 -4.19 24.48 4.43
C GLY A 19 -5.06 23.65 3.48
N ALA A 20 -4.51 23.34 2.32
CA ALA A 20 -5.26 22.67 1.25
C ALA A 20 -5.79 21.35 1.79
N ASN A 21 -7.12 21.19 1.84
CA ASN A 21 -7.84 19.98 2.26
C ASN A 21 -7.64 18.83 1.25
N ASP A 22 -6.39 18.50 0.95
CA ASP A 22 -5.94 17.60 -0.11
C ASP A 22 -5.37 16.29 0.45
N GLY A 23 -5.35 16.13 1.77
CA GLY A 23 -4.87 14.94 2.46
C GLY A 23 -3.36 14.75 2.41
N SER A 24 -2.59 15.78 2.05
CA SER A 24 -1.11 15.70 2.03
C SER A 24 -0.48 15.53 3.41
N SER A 25 -1.21 15.85 4.47
CA SER A 25 -0.76 15.68 5.86
C SER A 25 -1.93 15.44 6.81
N SER A 26 -1.63 15.02 8.03
CA SER A 26 -2.60 14.90 9.13
C SER A 26 -3.23 16.22 9.57
N ARG A 27 -2.56 17.36 9.29
CA ARG A 27 -3.12 18.70 9.54
C ARG A 27 -4.00 19.20 8.40
N ASP A 28 -3.80 18.63 7.22
CA ASP A 28 -4.45 18.96 5.97
C ASP A 28 -5.30 17.76 5.49
N ALA A 29 -5.85 17.01 6.46
CA ALA A 29 -6.55 15.75 6.21
C ALA A 29 -7.78 16.01 5.32
N CYS A 30 -7.92 15.20 4.28
CA CYS A 30 -8.92 15.34 3.23
C CYS A 30 -10.33 15.02 3.75
N GLU A 31 -11.25 15.95 3.60
CA GLU A 31 -12.67 15.76 3.90
C GLU A 31 -13.44 15.15 2.70
N ALA A 32 -14.48 14.41 3.02
CA ALA A 32 -15.40 13.82 2.04
C ALA A 32 -16.42 14.85 1.52
N ASP A 33 -17.09 14.50 0.42
CA ASP A 33 -18.28 15.22 -0.03
C ASP A 33 -19.46 14.82 0.87
N CYS A 34 -19.92 15.75 1.71
CA CYS A 34 -20.97 15.48 2.68
C CYS A 34 -22.29 16.19 2.34
N THR A 35 -23.40 15.48 2.51
CA THR A 35 -24.77 15.99 2.36
C THR A 35 -25.58 15.75 3.63
N GLY A 36 -26.69 16.47 3.78
CA GLY A 36 -27.53 16.40 4.98
C GLY A 36 -26.92 17.09 6.21
N SER A 37 -27.58 16.97 7.35
CA SER A 37 -27.18 17.57 8.63
C SER A 37 -27.67 16.74 9.81
N GLY A 38 -27.00 16.84 10.96
CA GLY A 38 -27.35 16.04 12.14
C GLY A 38 -27.33 14.54 11.83
N ASP A 39 -28.36 13.82 12.26
CA ASP A 39 -28.46 12.35 12.09
C ASP A 39 -28.61 11.91 10.63
N GLU A 40 -28.99 12.82 9.72
CA GLU A 40 -29.11 12.58 8.28
C GLU A 40 -27.81 12.90 7.51
N ARG A 41 -26.76 13.36 8.20
CA ARG A 41 -25.47 13.66 7.57
C ARG A 41 -24.85 12.37 7.00
N ARG A 42 -24.48 12.40 5.73
CA ARG A 42 -23.84 11.30 5.00
C ARG A 42 -22.70 11.85 4.15
N CYS A 43 -21.58 11.13 4.11
CA CYS A 43 -20.37 11.56 3.44
C CYS A 43 -19.90 10.52 2.41
N VAL A 44 -19.29 10.98 1.32
CA VAL A 44 -18.86 10.11 0.22
C VAL A 44 -17.41 10.39 -0.16
N PHE A 45 -16.65 9.30 -0.31
CA PHE A 45 -15.34 9.30 -0.94
C PHE A 45 -15.40 8.47 -2.22
N GLU A 46 -15.01 9.07 -3.36
CA GLU A 46 -14.96 8.38 -4.66
C GLU A 46 -13.55 7.83 -4.86
N ALA A 47 -13.38 6.53 -4.60
CA ALA A 47 -12.09 5.85 -4.63
C ALA A 47 -11.69 5.44 -6.05
N ARG A 48 -10.43 5.65 -6.37
CA ARG A 48 -9.77 5.13 -7.58
C ARG A 48 -8.34 4.75 -7.26
N LEU A 49 -7.74 3.93 -8.10
CA LEU A 49 -6.32 3.62 -8.00
C LEU A 49 -5.54 4.40 -9.06
N ASP A 50 -4.40 4.97 -8.65
CA ASP A 50 -3.38 5.42 -9.58
C ASP A 50 -2.24 4.40 -9.60
N ILE A 51 -2.23 3.55 -10.62
CA ILE A 51 -1.18 2.54 -10.80
C ILE A 51 0.21 3.16 -10.92
N HIS A 52 0.32 4.42 -11.38
CA HIS A 52 1.61 5.07 -11.59
C HIS A 52 2.14 5.77 -10.35
N ALA A 53 1.40 5.80 -9.23
CA ALA A 53 1.82 6.52 -8.03
C ALA A 53 2.92 5.82 -7.20
N SER A 54 3.09 4.50 -7.38
CA SER A 54 4.11 3.68 -6.69
C SER A 54 4.28 2.34 -7.42
N SER A 55 5.16 1.45 -6.94
CA SER A 55 5.33 0.08 -7.46
C SER A 55 3.99 -0.68 -7.64
N THR A 56 3.13 -0.67 -6.61
CA THR A 56 1.82 -1.35 -6.59
C THR A 56 0.65 -0.44 -6.99
N GLY A 57 0.89 0.87 -7.11
CA GLY A 57 -0.14 1.89 -7.19
C GLY A 57 -0.56 2.39 -5.79
N TYR A 58 -1.24 3.53 -5.76
CA TYR A 58 -1.84 4.08 -4.53
C TYR A 58 -3.27 4.54 -4.78
N TYR A 59 -4.09 4.47 -3.72
CA TYR A 59 -5.44 5.00 -3.78
C TYR A 59 -5.41 6.52 -3.95
N LYS A 60 -6.39 7.03 -4.68
CA LYS A 60 -6.74 8.44 -4.75
C LYS A 60 -8.24 8.55 -4.51
N PHE A 61 -8.64 9.65 -3.92
CA PHE A 61 -10.04 9.99 -3.76
C PHE A 61 -10.31 11.29 -4.50
N ALA A 62 -11.43 11.37 -5.22
CA ALA A 62 -11.75 12.53 -6.06
C ALA A 62 -11.74 13.84 -5.25
N GLN A 63 -12.12 13.75 -3.97
CA GLN A 63 -12.18 14.86 -3.03
C GLN A 63 -10.80 15.40 -2.63
N CYS A 64 -9.74 14.59 -2.75
CA CYS A 64 -8.39 14.89 -2.23
C CYS A 64 -7.43 15.38 -3.32
N GLY A 65 -7.95 15.84 -4.47
CA GLY A 65 -7.13 16.34 -5.57
C GLY A 65 -6.19 15.30 -6.17
N SER A 66 -4.91 15.63 -6.29
CA SER A 66 -3.89 14.77 -6.90
C SER A 66 -3.08 13.94 -5.91
N THR A 67 -3.28 14.12 -4.61
CA THR A 67 -2.55 13.46 -3.54
C THR A 67 -2.75 11.94 -3.61
N PRO A 68 -1.68 11.15 -3.86
CA PRO A 68 -1.76 9.70 -3.71
C PRO A 68 -1.76 9.34 -2.23
N GLN A 69 -2.51 8.30 -1.88
CA GLN A 69 -2.66 7.78 -0.53
C GLN A 69 -2.94 8.88 0.53
N PRO A 70 -3.95 9.74 0.31
CA PRO A 70 -4.20 10.90 1.16
C PRO A 70 -4.57 10.49 2.59
N VAL A 71 -4.21 11.33 3.56
CA VAL A 71 -4.81 11.26 4.90
C VAL A 71 -6.27 11.70 4.78
N LEU A 72 -7.21 10.84 5.17
CA LEU A 72 -8.64 11.13 5.16
C LEU A 72 -9.11 11.61 6.52
N ALA A 73 -10.17 12.41 6.55
CA ALA A 73 -10.82 12.87 7.76
C ALA A 73 -12.25 12.28 7.85
N MET A 74 -12.56 11.64 8.98
CA MET A 74 -13.87 11.04 9.25
C MET A 74 -14.47 11.53 10.57
N GLU A 75 -15.69 12.06 10.51
CA GLU A 75 -16.48 12.42 11.67
C GLU A 75 -17.03 11.16 12.37
N GLN A 76 -16.89 11.10 13.70
CA GLN A 76 -17.52 10.06 14.50
C GLN A 76 -19.05 10.14 14.38
N GLY A 77 -19.72 8.98 14.36
CA GLY A 77 -21.17 8.87 14.24
C GLY A 77 -21.77 9.21 12.87
N VAL A 78 -20.97 9.65 11.89
CA VAL A 78 -21.41 9.90 10.52
C VAL A 78 -21.10 8.67 9.66
N GLU A 79 -22.05 8.29 8.79
CA GLU A 79 -21.83 7.23 7.81
C GLU A 79 -21.08 7.78 6.59
N TYR A 80 -19.95 7.15 6.29
CA TYR A 80 -19.15 7.39 5.11
C TYR A 80 -19.32 6.25 4.11
N THR A 81 -19.52 6.58 2.85
CA THR A 81 -19.54 5.62 1.74
C THR A 81 -18.29 5.79 0.89
N PHE A 82 -17.47 4.74 0.83
CA PHE A 82 -16.31 4.62 -0.04
C PHE A 82 -16.72 3.89 -1.30
N ARG A 83 -16.74 4.61 -2.41
CA ARG A 83 -17.23 4.11 -3.70
C ARG A 83 -16.08 3.63 -4.55
N GLN A 84 -16.05 2.32 -4.85
CA GLN A 84 -15.02 1.70 -5.70
C GLN A 84 -15.52 1.49 -7.13
N LYS A 85 -16.09 2.55 -7.72
CA LYS A 85 -16.76 2.49 -9.04
C LYS A 85 -15.80 2.51 -10.22
N SER A 86 -14.61 3.10 -10.01
CA SER A 86 -13.62 3.26 -11.08
C SER A 86 -13.06 1.91 -11.51
N ALA A 87 -12.95 1.70 -12.82
CA ALA A 87 -12.30 0.54 -13.42
C ALA A 87 -10.87 0.28 -12.89
N SER A 88 -10.19 1.33 -12.43
CA SER A 88 -8.85 1.24 -11.84
C SER A 88 -8.80 0.49 -10.50
N ASN A 89 -9.93 0.34 -9.79
CA ASN A 89 -9.98 -0.36 -8.51
C ASN A 89 -9.92 -1.89 -8.66
N TRP A 90 -9.97 -2.44 -9.88
CA TRP A 90 -9.89 -3.89 -10.09
C TRP A 90 -8.65 -4.46 -9.40
N PHE A 91 -8.83 -5.53 -8.61
CA PHE A 91 -7.78 -6.14 -7.77
C PHE A 91 -7.38 -5.36 -6.50
N HIS A 92 -8.10 -4.28 -6.15
CA HIS A 92 -7.79 -3.44 -4.98
C HIS A 92 -9.00 -3.20 -4.06
N PRO A 93 -9.61 -4.25 -3.48
CA PRO A 93 -10.71 -4.10 -2.52
C PRO A 93 -10.24 -3.37 -1.26
N LEU A 94 -11.01 -2.36 -0.83
CA LEU A 94 -10.72 -1.56 0.36
C LEU A 94 -10.96 -2.35 1.64
N GLY A 95 -9.94 -2.42 2.49
CA GLY A 95 -9.99 -2.87 3.87
C GLY A 95 -9.83 -1.72 4.85
N PHE A 96 -10.24 -1.93 6.09
CA PHE A 96 -10.10 -0.95 7.17
C PHE A 96 -9.53 -1.62 8.41
N ALA A 97 -8.53 -1.00 9.05
CA ALA A 97 -7.83 -1.61 10.16
C ALA A 97 -7.41 -0.62 11.25
N TYR A 98 -7.14 -1.17 12.44
CA TYR A 98 -6.64 -0.41 13.59
C TYR A 98 -5.13 -0.10 13.51
N ALA A 99 -4.41 -0.73 12.58
CA ALA A 99 -2.99 -0.50 12.33
C ALA A 99 -2.67 -0.70 10.82
N PRO A 100 -1.54 -0.18 10.32
CA PRO A 100 -1.18 -0.27 8.91
C PRO A 100 -1.15 -1.71 8.38
N ASP A 101 -1.63 -1.88 7.16
CA ASP A 101 -1.61 -3.09 6.34
C ASP A 101 -2.48 -4.25 6.88
N GLY A 102 -3.26 -4.00 7.95
CA GLY A 102 -4.29 -4.93 8.44
C GLY A 102 -3.83 -6.38 8.54
N ALA A 103 -4.64 -7.30 8.00
CA ALA A 103 -4.36 -8.73 8.03
C ALA A 103 -3.02 -9.13 7.36
N HIS A 104 -2.48 -8.36 6.42
CA HIS A 104 -1.16 -8.66 5.82
C HIS A 104 -0.02 -8.69 6.85
N ARG A 105 -0.20 -8.00 7.97
CA ARG A 105 0.76 -7.92 9.07
C ARG A 105 0.24 -8.58 10.36
N GLY A 106 -0.89 -9.30 10.28
CA GLY A 106 -1.56 -9.86 11.44
C GLY A 106 -2.08 -8.80 12.41
N HIS A 107 -2.38 -7.60 11.89
CA HIS A 107 -3.03 -6.57 12.67
C HIS A 107 -4.54 -6.69 12.56
N ASP A 108 -5.22 -6.43 13.68
CA ASP A 108 -6.67 -6.48 13.73
C ASP A 108 -7.30 -5.45 12.80
N GLU A 109 -8.18 -5.96 11.96
CA GLU A 109 -9.05 -5.17 11.12
C GLU A 109 -10.24 -4.60 11.89
N LEU A 110 -10.96 -3.69 11.27
CA LEU A 110 -12.27 -3.27 11.77
C LEU A 110 -13.24 -4.40 11.46
N GLU A 111 -13.53 -5.21 12.46
CA GLU A 111 -14.44 -6.34 12.36
C GLU A 111 -15.55 -6.23 13.41
N PRO A 112 -16.76 -6.75 13.14
CA PRO A 112 -17.89 -6.63 14.05
C PRO A 112 -17.64 -7.19 15.45
N GLY A 113 -16.73 -8.16 15.58
CA GLY A 113 -16.36 -8.81 16.84
C GLY A 113 -15.10 -8.25 17.53
N ILE A 114 -14.48 -7.20 17.00
CA ILE A 114 -13.21 -6.66 17.51
C ILE A 114 -13.40 -5.21 17.95
N SER A 115 -13.05 -4.92 19.21
CA SER A 115 -12.86 -3.55 19.69
C SER A 115 -11.39 -3.32 20.04
N LYS A 116 -10.94 -2.06 19.98
CA LYS A 116 -9.65 -1.62 20.56
C LYS A 116 -9.79 -0.68 21.75
N SER A 117 -11.02 -0.29 22.08
CA SER A 117 -11.31 0.49 23.29
C SER A 117 -11.24 -0.33 24.57
N SER A 118 -11.27 0.36 25.71
CA SER A 118 -11.42 -0.28 27.03
C SER A 118 -12.80 -0.93 27.21
N ASP A 119 -13.83 -0.38 26.57
CA ASP A 119 -15.16 -1.00 26.51
C ASP A 119 -15.18 -2.02 25.35
N LYS A 120 -15.43 -3.28 25.71
CA LYS A 120 -15.51 -4.44 24.79
C LYS A 120 -16.93 -4.96 24.63
N SER A 121 -17.93 -4.23 25.13
CA SER A 121 -19.33 -4.71 25.16
C SER A 121 -19.93 -4.98 23.77
N CYS A 122 -19.36 -4.41 22.71
CA CYS A 122 -19.77 -4.66 21.34
C CYS A 122 -19.31 -6.02 20.79
N GLU A 123 -18.24 -6.62 21.33
CA GLU A 123 -17.60 -7.83 20.77
C GLU A 123 -18.54 -9.04 20.86
N GLU A 124 -19.14 -9.26 22.03
CA GLU A 124 -20.03 -10.42 22.30
C GLU A 124 -21.27 -10.43 21.39
N GLY A 125 -21.67 -9.26 20.88
CA GLY A 125 -22.83 -9.08 20.03
C GLY A 125 -22.50 -8.86 18.55
N ASN A 126 -21.23 -8.96 18.15
CA ASN A 126 -20.76 -8.60 16.80
C ASN A 126 -21.24 -7.20 16.37
N SER A 127 -21.24 -6.22 17.26
CA SER A 127 -21.77 -4.87 16.99
C SER A 127 -20.70 -3.79 17.10
N CYS A 128 -19.42 -4.15 17.04
CA CYS A 128 -18.32 -3.19 17.01
C CYS A 128 -18.29 -2.45 15.66
N GLN A 129 -17.63 -1.30 15.61
CA GLN A 129 -17.49 -0.55 14.36
C GLN A 129 -16.74 -1.39 13.31
N ALA A 130 -17.38 -1.59 12.17
CA ALA A 130 -16.86 -2.36 11.05
C ALA A 130 -17.38 -1.79 9.73
N PRO A 131 -16.62 -1.93 8.63
CA PRO A 131 -17.11 -1.63 7.29
C PRO A 131 -18.24 -2.58 6.90
N MET A 132 -19.10 -2.13 6.00
CA MET A 132 -20.19 -2.90 5.42
C MET A 132 -20.02 -2.90 3.91
N TYR A 133 -19.96 -4.08 3.31
CA TYR A 133 -19.69 -4.21 1.88
C TYR A 133 -20.96 -4.39 1.07
N PHE A 134 -21.06 -3.64 -0.03
CA PHE A 134 -22.22 -3.59 -0.91
C PHE A 134 -21.82 -3.79 -2.37
N LEU A 135 -22.75 -4.36 -3.13
CA LEU A 135 -22.72 -4.39 -4.59
C LEU A 135 -24.09 -3.98 -5.12
N GLN A 136 -24.14 -2.96 -5.97
CA GLN A 136 -25.39 -2.45 -6.57
C GLN A 136 -26.44 -2.05 -5.52
N GLY A 137 -25.96 -1.57 -4.36
CA GLY A 137 -26.81 -1.19 -3.23
C GLY A 137 -27.27 -2.35 -2.35
N ASP A 138 -27.04 -3.60 -2.76
CA ASP A 138 -27.33 -4.78 -1.96
C ASP A 138 -26.21 -5.06 -0.95
N PHE A 139 -26.59 -5.24 0.31
CA PHE A 139 -25.65 -5.58 1.37
C PHE A 139 -25.20 -7.04 1.26
N LEU A 140 -23.90 -7.25 1.09
CA LEU A 140 -23.34 -8.56 0.82
C LEU A 140 -23.26 -9.46 2.05
N GLY A 141 -23.37 -8.91 3.26
CA GLY A 141 -23.43 -9.69 4.50
C GLY A 141 -24.82 -10.18 4.88
N ALA A 142 -25.83 -9.97 4.02
CA ALA A 142 -27.21 -10.40 4.26
C ALA A 142 -27.45 -11.90 4.01
N VAL A 143 -26.50 -12.59 3.37
CA VAL A 143 -26.57 -14.02 3.03
C VAL A 143 -25.35 -14.78 3.54
N ASP A 144 -25.56 -16.00 4.02
CA ASP A 144 -24.52 -16.98 4.32
C ASP A 144 -23.81 -17.45 3.03
N GLU A 145 -22.63 -18.08 3.16
CA GLU A 145 -21.90 -18.69 2.04
C GLU A 145 -22.74 -19.73 1.26
N ASP A 146 -23.71 -20.36 1.92
CA ASP A 146 -24.64 -21.32 1.32
C ASP A 146 -25.86 -20.69 0.63
N GLY A 147 -25.95 -19.36 0.63
CA GLY A 147 -27.02 -18.56 0.02
C GLY A 147 -28.27 -18.41 0.89
N SER A 148 -28.28 -18.89 2.14
CA SER A 148 -29.39 -18.65 3.06
C SER A 148 -29.34 -17.22 3.63
N ALA A 149 -30.51 -16.61 3.84
CA ALA A 149 -30.60 -15.25 4.38
C ALA A 149 -30.43 -15.22 5.90
N TYR A 150 -29.69 -14.26 6.43
CA TYR A 150 -29.56 -14.09 7.88
C TYR A 150 -30.80 -13.47 8.51
N LYS A 151 -31.10 -13.93 9.73
CA LYS A 151 -32.22 -13.42 10.53
C LYS A 151 -31.94 -12.07 11.21
N VAL A 152 -30.68 -11.83 11.57
CA VAL A 152 -30.18 -10.58 12.17
C VAL A 152 -28.85 -10.28 11.50
N VAL A 153 -28.75 -9.10 10.90
CA VAL A 153 -27.65 -8.69 10.02
C VAL A 153 -26.87 -7.57 10.70
N TYR A 154 -25.55 -7.54 10.54
CA TYR A 154 -24.74 -6.42 11.02
C TYR A 154 -25.28 -5.08 10.47
N PRO A 155 -25.38 -4.01 11.28
CA PRO A 155 -24.77 -3.81 12.61
C PRO A 155 -25.66 -4.14 13.83
N GLU A 156 -26.78 -4.83 13.67
CA GLU A 156 -27.69 -5.14 14.78
C GLU A 156 -27.07 -6.09 15.81
N ARG A 157 -27.28 -5.87 17.11
CA ARG A 157 -26.64 -6.70 18.14
C ARG A 157 -27.05 -8.19 18.04
N ASN A 158 -26.10 -9.07 18.33
CA ASN A 158 -26.20 -10.53 18.24
C ASN A 158 -26.42 -11.02 16.79
N ASN A 159 -25.76 -10.37 15.83
CA ASN A 159 -25.69 -10.81 14.44
C ASN A 159 -24.57 -11.87 14.22
N SER A 160 -24.50 -12.42 13.01
CA SER A 160 -23.50 -13.44 12.62
C SER A 160 -22.05 -12.95 12.61
N GLY A 161 -21.84 -11.64 12.62
CA GLY A 161 -20.56 -11.01 12.33
C GLY A 161 -20.28 -10.91 10.84
N ASN A 162 -21.19 -11.33 9.96
CA ASN A 162 -21.00 -11.20 8.52
C ASN A 162 -21.23 -9.75 8.07
N PHE A 163 -20.16 -9.10 7.65
CA PHE A 163 -20.16 -7.72 7.16
C PHE A 163 -20.01 -7.60 5.63
N GLY A 164 -20.02 -8.73 4.92
CA GLY A 164 -20.04 -8.83 3.46
C GLY A 164 -18.68 -8.94 2.77
N LEU A 165 -17.57 -8.94 3.52
CA LEU A 165 -16.22 -8.99 2.96
C LEU A 165 -15.95 -10.29 2.19
N ASP A 166 -16.36 -11.44 2.73
CA ASP A 166 -16.12 -12.77 2.14
C ASP A 166 -16.79 -12.96 0.76
N VAL A 167 -17.78 -12.12 0.43
CA VAL A 167 -18.39 -12.05 -0.89
C VAL A 167 -17.76 -10.94 -1.74
N TYR A 168 -17.43 -9.81 -1.12
CA TYR A 168 -16.87 -8.64 -1.79
C TYR A 168 -15.47 -8.87 -2.34
N GLU A 169 -14.53 -9.36 -1.53
CA GLU A 169 -13.13 -9.50 -1.91
C GLU A 169 -12.91 -10.47 -3.10
N PRO A 170 -13.52 -11.67 -3.13
CA PRO A 170 -13.31 -12.59 -4.25
C PRO A 170 -13.75 -12.04 -5.61
N HIS A 171 -14.70 -11.10 -5.65
CA HIS A 171 -15.09 -10.45 -6.91
C HIS A 171 -13.92 -9.67 -7.53
N PHE A 172 -13.05 -9.05 -6.73
CA PHE A 172 -11.88 -8.30 -7.23
C PHE A 172 -10.77 -9.22 -7.76
N LEU A 173 -10.85 -10.52 -7.49
CA LEU A 173 -9.96 -11.55 -8.04
C LEU A 173 -10.54 -12.22 -9.31
N ALA A 174 -11.78 -11.90 -9.69
CA ALA A 174 -12.34 -12.32 -10.97
C ALA A 174 -11.56 -11.70 -12.15
N GLY A 175 -11.69 -12.30 -13.33
CA GLY A 175 -11.10 -11.74 -14.55
C GLY A 175 -11.55 -10.29 -14.75
N ARG A 176 -10.66 -9.42 -15.26
CA ARG A 176 -10.96 -7.98 -15.38
C ARG A 176 -12.22 -7.73 -16.20
N GLY A 177 -12.39 -8.46 -17.31
CA GLY A 177 -13.62 -8.43 -18.10
C GLY A 177 -14.88 -8.77 -17.29
N ASP A 178 -14.85 -9.86 -16.52
CA ASP A 178 -15.98 -10.27 -15.66
C ASP A 178 -16.26 -9.25 -14.56
N TRP A 179 -15.21 -8.67 -13.97
CA TRP A 179 -15.34 -7.64 -12.94
C TRP A 179 -15.93 -6.34 -13.50
N LEU A 180 -15.51 -5.93 -14.70
CA LEU A 180 -16.08 -4.78 -15.40
C LEU A 180 -17.53 -5.03 -15.83
N ALA A 181 -17.88 -6.28 -16.14
CA ALA A 181 -19.24 -6.70 -16.45
C ALA A 181 -20.17 -6.72 -15.23
N ALA A 182 -19.67 -6.49 -14.01
CA ALA A 182 -20.49 -6.31 -12.82
C ALA A 182 -21.22 -4.95 -12.77
N ALA A 183 -20.91 -4.02 -13.69
CA ALA A 183 -21.72 -2.82 -13.88
C ALA A 183 -23.14 -3.20 -14.35
N GLU A 184 -24.16 -2.45 -13.90
CA GLU A 184 -25.52 -2.64 -14.42
C GLU A 184 -25.58 -2.32 -15.92
N GLU A 185 -26.45 -3.01 -16.66
CA GLU A 185 -26.62 -2.78 -18.10
C GLU A 185 -27.03 -1.32 -18.36
N GLY A 186 -26.12 -0.54 -18.96
CA GLY A 186 -26.32 0.88 -19.24
C GLY A 186 -25.74 1.86 -18.21
N ASP A 187 -25.12 1.36 -17.14
CA ASP A 187 -24.29 2.14 -16.22
C ASP A 187 -22.79 1.91 -16.53
N SER A 188 -22.00 2.97 -16.49
CA SER A 188 -20.53 2.89 -16.57
C SER A 188 -19.88 2.73 -15.20
N ASP A 189 -20.63 2.97 -14.12
CA ASP A 189 -20.15 2.88 -12.76
C ASP A 189 -20.36 1.47 -12.20
N LEU A 190 -19.29 0.90 -11.63
CA LEU A 190 -19.40 -0.36 -10.91
C LEU A 190 -20.12 -0.13 -9.58
N GLY A 191 -20.99 -1.04 -9.17
CA GLY A 191 -21.82 -0.88 -7.98
C GLY A 191 -21.11 -1.14 -6.62
N TYR A 192 -19.78 -1.24 -6.59
CA TYR A 192 -19.03 -1.62 -5.38
C TYR A 192 -18.93 -0.45 -4.39
N GLU A 193 -19.43 -0.64 -3.17
CA GLU A 193 -19.37 0.36 -2.11
C GLU A 193 -18.99 -0.27 -0.76
N VAL A 194 -18.26 0.49 0.06
CA VAL A 194 -17.99 0.14 1.46
C VAL A 194 -18.53 1.26 2.33
N LYS A 195 -19.45 0.94 3.26
CA LYS A 195 -20.00 1.91 4.21
C LYS A 195 -19.36 1.73 5.56
N LEU A 196 -18.92 2.81 6.20
CA LEU A 196 -18.28 2.78 7.50
C LEU A 196 -18.80 3.93 8.36
N THR A 197 -19.17 3.60 9.59
CA THR A 197 -19.54 4.56 10.64
C THR A 197 -18.65 4.31 11.84
N LEU A 198 -17.95 5.35 12.32
CA LEU A 198 -17.11 5.26 13.52
C LEU A 198 -18.00 5.44 14.75
N THR A 199 -18.41 4.33 15.36
CA THR A 199 -19.33 4.32 16.50
C THR A 199 -18.61 4.30 17.85
N ASP A 200 -17.34 3.90 17.89
CA ASP A 200 -16.54 3.86 19.10
C ASP A 200 -15.90 5.22 19.39
N GLN A 201 -16.66 6.10 20.04
CA GLN A 201 -16.20 7.44 20.40
C GLN A 201 -15.05 7.45 21.43
N ALA A 202 -14.81 6.34 22.14
CA ALA A 202 -13.71 6.23 23.09
C ALA A 202 -12.37 5.91 22.41
N TYR A 203 -12.40 5.35 21.20
CA TYR A 203 -11.21 5.08 20.40
C TYR A 203 -10.80 6.34 19.63
N THR A 204 -9.76 7.04 20.09
CA THR A 204 -9.30 8.30 19.48
C THR A 204 -8.09 8.14 18.56
N ASN A 205 -7.51 6.94 18.49
CA ASN A 205 -6.36 6.67 17.65
C ASN A 205 -6.74 6.69 16.17
N ASP A 206 -5.75 6.79 15.29
CA ASP A 206 -5.99 6.77 13.86
C ASP A 206 -6.44 5.37 13.41
N LEU A 207 -7.13 5.36 12.28
CA LEU A 207 -7.49 4.16 11.56
C LEU A 207 -6.77 4.16 10.20
N PHE A 208 -6.80 3.03 9.51
CA PHE A 208 -6.18 2.89 8.21
C PHE A 208 -7.16 2.31 7.22
N TYR A 209 -7.18 2.85 6.00
CA TYR A 209 -7.71 2.15 4.84
C TYR A 209 -6.54 1.50 4.10
N PHE A 210 -6.72 0.30 3.55
CA PHE A 210 -5.66 -0.43 2.87
C PHE A 210 -6.24 -1.33 1.77
N CYS A 211 -5.38 -1.99 0.99
CA CYS A 211 -5.81 -2.97 0.00
C CYS A 211 -5.77 -4.38 0.61
N HIS A 212 -6.88 -5.11 0.53
CA HIS A 212 -6.97 -6.49 1.01
C HIS A 212 -6.07 -7.48 0.26
N ILE A 213 -5.68 -7.15 -0.98
CA ILE A 213 -4.89 -8.05 -1.83
C ILE A 213 -3.41 -7.66 -1.89
N HIS A 214 -3.11 -6.36 -1.91
CA HIS A 214 -1.75 -5.83 -2.03
C HIS A 214 -1.30 -5.13 -0.76
N ASN A 215 -0.12 -5.51 -0.26
CA ASN A 215 0.46 -4.97 0.96
C ASN A 215 1.14 -3.60 0.73
N SER A 216 1.40 -2.87 1.82
CA SER A 216 2.09 -1.57 1.83
C SER A 216 1.35 -0.46 1.08
N MET A 217 0.02 -0.56 1.11
CA MET A 217 -0.93 0.36 0.48
C MET A 217 -1.86 1.00 1.51
N SER A 218 -1.43 1.07 2.76
CA SER A 218 -2.19 1.72 3.82
C SER A 218 -2.17 3.23 3.71
N GLY A 219 -3.33 3.84 3.90
CA GLY A 219 -3.51 5.27 4.07
C GLY A 219 -4.21 5.54 5.39
N ARG A 220 -4.00 6.74 5.92
CA ARG A 220 -4.42 7.12 7.26
C ARG A 220 -5.82 7.74 7.25
N ILE A 221 -6.60 7.43 8.27
CA ILE A 221 -7.88 8.07 8.58
C ILE A 221 -7.73 8.75 9.94
N LYS A 222 -7.87 10.07 9.94
CA LYS A 222 -8.01 10.89 11.14
C LYS A 222 -9.48 10.98 11.53
N GLN A 223 -9.72 10.87 12.82
CA GLN A 223 -11.06 11.00 13.38
C GLN A 223 -11.33 12.45 13.77
N MET A 224 -12.60 12.87 13.68
CA MET A 224 -13.09 14.19 14.07
C MET A 224 -14.36 14.05 14.91
N THR A 225 -14.59 14.97 15.83
CA THR A 225 -15.91 15.12 16.44
C THR A 225 -16.89 15.63 15.40
N THR A 226 -18.14 15.14 15.40
CA THR A 226 -19.18 15.59 14.47
C THR A 226 -19.35 17.11 14.51
N GLY A 227 -19.28 17.75 13.34
CA GLY A 227 -19.43 19.21 13.22
C GLY A 227 -18.27 20.06 13.74
N GLU A 228 -17.16 19.44 14.16
CA GLU A 228 -15.91 20.15 14.47
C GLU A 228 -14.94 20.11 13.28
N ALA A 229 -14.10 21.15 13.15
CA ALA A 229 -13.16 21.29 12.04
C ALA A 229 -11.75 20.74 12.35
N SER A 230 -11.55 20.15 13.52
CA SER A 230 -10.24 19.68 13.99
C SER A 230 -10.24 18.17 14.22
N VAL A 231 -9.16 17.53 13.82
CA VAL A 231 -8.89 16.12 14.12
C VAL A 231 -8.72 15.92 15.63
N LEU A 232 -9.13 14.75 16.13
CA LEU A 232 -9.04 14.39 17.56
C LEU A 232 -7.58 14.33 18.03
N GLN A 233 -6.66 13.93 17.15
CA GLN A 233 -5.22 13.97 17.40
C GLN A 233 -4.40 14.32 16.15
N GLU A 234 -3.51 15.31 16.29
CA GLU A 234 -2.53 15.63 15.23
C GLU A 234 -1.42 14.57 15.14
N LYS A 235 -1.09 13.89 16.26
CA LYS A 235 -0.07 12.86 16.27
C LYS A 235 -0.52 11.68 15.41
N ASP A 236 0.38 11.19 14.57
CA ASP A 236 0.19 9.96 13.82
C ASP A 236 0.39 8.76 14.73
N GLU A 237 -0.72 8.17 15.15
CA GLU A 237 -0.73 7.05 16.11
C GLU A 237 -1.85 6.06 15.75
N PRO A 238 -1.53 4.80 15.40
CA PRO A 238 -0.18 4.24 15.25
C PRO A 238 0.66 4.87 14.13
N GLU A 239 1.99 4.73 14.22
CA GLU A 239 2.90 5.08 13.12
C GLU A 239 2.66 4.18 11.89
N LEU A 240 2.87 4.70 10.67
CA LEU A 240 2.67 3.95 9.43
C LEU A 240 3.69 2.80 9.27
N GLY A 241 4.89 2.95 9.84
CA GLY A 241 5.95 1.94 9.79
C GLY A 241 6.76 1.91 8.49
N TYR A 242 6.37 2.67 7.47
CA TYR A 242 7.12 2.87 6.23
C TYR A 242 6.85 4.26 5.63
N SER A 243 7.66 4.67 4.66
CA SER A 243 7.41 5.87 3.86
C SER A 243 6.79 5.50 2.53
N TYR A 244 5.86 6.33 2.04
CA TYR A 244 5.37 6.18 0.67
C TYR A 244 6.50 6.34 -0.34
N GLU A 245 6.39 5.60 -1.44
CA GLU A 245 7.35 5.69 -2.52
C GLU A 245 7.32 7.09 -3.16
N ILE A 246 8.49 7.72 -3.29
CA ILE A 246 8.64 8.99 -3.99
C ILE A 246 9.27 8.70 -5.34
N LEU A 247 8.52 8.95 -6.41
CA LEU A 247 8.99 8.70 -7.77
C LEU A 247 10.06 9.71 -8.17
N SER A 248 11.11 9.22 -8.82
CA SER A 248 12.06 10.08 -9.50
C SER A 248 11.39 10.76 -10.71
N ARG A 249 12.02 11.80 -11.26
CA ARG A 249 11.54 12.40 -12.53
C ARG A 249 11.53 11.40 -13.69
N PHE A 250 12.47 10.45 -13.68
CA PHE A 250 12.53 9.40 -14.68
C PHE A 250 11.33 8.47 -14.53
N ASP A 251 11.06 8.04 -13.29
CA ASP A 251 9.94 7.15 -12.96
C ASP A 251 8.59 7.80 -13.28
N ASP A 252 8.39 9.07 -12.92
CA ASP A 252 7.16 9.79 -13.25
C ASP A 252 6.91 9.88 -14.76
N ARG A 253 7.97 10.12 -15.54
CA ARG A 253 7.91 10.17 -17.02
C ARG A 253 7.64 8.79 -17.61
N CYS A 254 8.35 7.76 -17.17
CA CYS A 254 8.21 6.40 -17.67
C CYS A 254 6.99 5.66 -17.08
N GLY A 255 6.36 6.20 -16.03
CA GLY A 255 5.28 5.56 -15.30
C GLY A 255 5.73 4.34 -14.49
N THR A 256 7.03 4.27 -14.18
CA THR A 256 7.69 3.15 -13.48
C THR A 256 7.91 3.48 -12.00
N ALA A 257 8.56 2.57 -11.29
CA ALA A 257 8.95 2.69 -9.89
C ALA A 257 10.38 2.19 -9.70
N ARG A 258 11.13 2.84 -8.81
CA ARG A 258 12.52 2.49 -8.43
C ARG A 258 13.58 2.46 -9.55
N LEU A 259 13.35 3.07 -10.72
CA LEU A 259 14.32 3.03 -11.83
C LEU A 259 15.25 4.24 -11.90
N GLY A 260 14.99 5.30 -11.14
CA GLY A 260 15.77 6.55 -11.21
C GLY A 260 17.28 6.39 -11.04
N SER A 261 17.76 5.37 -10.31
CA SER A 261 19.19 5.12 -10.12
C SER A 261 19.87 4.37 -11.27
N TYR A 262 19.07 3.74 -12.15
CA TYR A 262 19.54 2.98 -13.31
C TYR A 262 19.47 3.81 -14.61
N ALA A 263 18.59 4.81 -14.65
CA ALA A 263 18.42 5.71 -15.77
C ALA A 263 19.72 6.42 -16.19
N GLY A 264 20.27 6.05 -17.34
CA GLY A 264 21.49 6.64 -17.90
C GLY A 264 22.76 6.39 -17.06
N ASN A 265 22.72 5.42 -16.13
CA ASN A 265 23.83 5.15 -15.23
C ASN A 265 24.79 4.11 -15.82
N GLU A 266 25.75 4.58 -16.63
CA GLU A 266 26.76 3.73 -17.27
C GLU A 266 27.64 2.96 -16.26
N ALA A 267 27.82 3.46 -15.04
CA ALA A 267 28.60 2.78 -14.02
C ALA A 267 27.90 1.51 -13.49
N VAL A 268 26.57 1.50 -13.50
CA VAL A 268 25.74 0.38 -13.05
C VAL A 268 25.36 -0.50 -14.23
N CYS A 269 24.83 0.08 -15.30
CA CYS A 269 24.33 -0.66 -16.47
C CYS A 269 25.44 -1.07 -17.47
N GLY A 270 26.65 -0.56 -17.29
CA GLY A 270 27.77 -0.78 -18.20
C GLY A 270 27.47 -0.32 -19.63
N ALA A 271 28.14 -0.95 -20.60
CA ALA A 271 27.86 -0.79 -22.03
C ALA A 271 26.76 -1.75 -22.53
N GLY A 272 25.99 -2.36 -21.62
CA GLY A 272 24.94 -3.32 -21.94
C GLY A 272 23.88 -2.70 -22.83
N LYS A 273 23.68 -3.28 -24.01
CA LYS A 273 22.53 -2.98 -24.87
C LYS A 273 21.48 -4.05 -24.64
N PHE A 274 20.35 -3.67 -24.06
CA PHE A 274 19.21 -4.56 -23.83
C PHE A 274 18.27 -4.64 -25.03
N THR A 275 18.34 -3.64 -25.93
CA THR A 275 17.61 -3.58 -27.19
C THR A 275 18.55 -3.41 -28.39
N CYS A 276 18.12 -3.91 -29.55
CA CYS A 276 18.89 -3.86 -30.78
C CYS A 276 18.49 -2.63 -31.63
N GLY A 277 19.24 -1.54 -31.51
CA GLY A 277 19.06 -0.33 -32.33
C GLY A 277 18.29 0.78 -31.62
N ASP A 278 18.26 1.94 -32.25
CA ASP A 278 17.57 3.13 -31.74
C ASP A 278 16.08 3.10 -32.12
N GLY A 279 15.25 3.82 -31.38
CA GLY A 279 13.83 3.96 -31.64
C GLY A 279 13.58 4.67 -32.98
N PRO A 280 12.81 4.08 -33.90
CA PRO A 280 12.55 4.69 -35.20
C PRO A 280 11.63 5.92 -35.14
N THR A 281 10.97 6.14 -33.99
CA THR A 281 10.11 7.30 -33.71
C THR A 281 10.43 7.86 -32.32
N PRO A 282 10.05 9.12 -32.01
CA PRO A 282 10.24 9.69 -30.67
C PRO A 282 9.60 8.87 -29.55
N GLU A 283 8.43 8.28 -29.80
CA GLU A 283 7.70 7.45 -28.83
C GLU A 283 8.43 6.12 -28.59
N ALA A 284 8.91 5.50 -29.67
CA ALA A 284 9.71 4.28 -29.58
C ALA A 284 11.06 4.53 -28.90
N GLU A 285 11.68 5.69 -29.14
CA GLU A 285 12.92 6.10 -28.46
C GLU A 285 12.70 6.35 -26.97
N ALA A 286 11.62 7.05 -26.60
CA ALA A 286 11.26 7.28 -25.20
C ALA A 286 10.96 5.96 -24.46
N PHE A 287 10.22 5.05 -25.10
CA PHE A 287 9.98 3.73 -24.53
C PHE A 287 11.28 2.93 -24.42
N ASN A 288 12.16 2.99 -25.41
CA ASN A 288 13.47 2.33 -25.39
C ASN A 288 14.36 2.83 -24.24
N GLU A 289 14.34 4.14 -23.93
CA GLU A 289 15.02 4.70 -22.77
C GLU A 289 14.47 4.12 -21.45
N CYS A 290 13.15 3.99 -21.33
CA CYS A 290 12.51 3.34 -20.19
C CYS A 290 12.89 1.85 -20.10
N LEU A 291 12.88 1.13 -21.23
CA LEU A 291 13.27 -0.29 -21.33
C LEU A 291 14.74 -0.51 -20.89
N HIS A 292 15.64 0.39 -21.27
CA HIS A 292 17.05 0.26 -20.90
C HIS A 292 17.25 0.30 -19.38
N ALA A 293 16.59 1.22 -18.68
CA ALA A 293 16.69 1.33 -17.22
C ALA A 293 16.05 0.13 -16.50
N LEU A 294 14.90 -0.36 -16.96
CA LEU A 294 14.22 -1.51 -16.34
C LEU A 294 15.01 -2.81 -16.55
N ASP A 295 15.59 -3.02 -17.73
CA ASP A 295 16.37 -4.23 -18.01
C ASP A 295 17.72 -4.19 -17.29
N CYS A 296 18.29 -3.00 -17.13
CA CYS A 296 19.44 -2.78 -16.26
C CYS A 296 19.13 -3.11 -14.80
N ALA A 297 18.01 -2.60 -14.26
CA ALA A 297 17.59 -2.90 -12.89
C ALA A 297 17.40 -4.40 -12.70
N MET A 298 16.69 -5.07 -13.62
CA MET A 298 16.54 -6.52 -13.59
C MET A 298 17.89 -7.25 -13.60
N HIS A 299 18.80 -6.84 -14.49
CA HIS A 299 20.11 -7.47 -14.63
C HIS A 299 20.95 -7.37 -13.34
N GLU A 300 20.97 -6.19 -12.72
CA GLU A 300 21.72 -5.96 -11.49
C GLU A 300 21.05 -6.58 -10.27
N GLU A 301 19.73 -6.46 -10.14
CA GLU A 301 19.00 -6.91 -8.94
C GLU A 301 18.79 -8.43 -8.90
N MET A 302 18.69 -9.10 -10.05
CA MET A 302 18.67 -10.57 -10.11
C MET A 302 20.01 -11.23 -9.78
N ARG A 303 21.11 -10.45 -9.72
CA ARG A 303 22.42 -10.98 -9.34
C ARG A 303 22.53 -11.05 -7.83
N VAL A 304 22.06 -12.17 -7.28
CA VAL A 304 22.08 -12.45 -5.85
C VAL A 304 22.99 -13.63 -5.49
N LYS A 305 23.42 -13.69 -4.23
CA LYS A 305 24.25 -14.77 -3.70
C LYS A 305 23.46 -16.07 -3.71
N VAL A 306 24.05 -17.12 -4.30
CA VAL A 306 23.46 -18.46 -4.26
C VAL A 306 23.35 -18.93 -2.81
N HIS A 307 22.12 -19.23 -2.36
CA HIS A 307 21.93 -19.82 -1.05
C HIS A 307 22.49 -21.26 -1.04
N PRO A 308 23.36 -21.63 -0.08
CA PRO A 308 24.17 -22.85 -0.16
C PRO A 308 23.37 -24.15 -0.08
N SER A 309 22.17 -24.11 0.49
CA SER A 309 21.36 -25.30 0.76
C SER A 309 19.86 -25.15 0.47
N ASP A 310 19.44 -24.02 -0.13
CA ASP A 310 18.03 -23.71 -0.32
C ASP A 310 17.82 -23.02 -1.68
N PRO A 311 17.62 -23.80 -2.75
CA PRO A 311 17.40 -23.25 -4.09
C PRO A 311 16.10 -22.45 -4.19
N ILE A 312 15.13 -22.64 -3.28
CA ILE A 312 13.89 -21.86 -3.27
C ILE A 312 14.17 -20.42 -2.86
N THR A 313 15.09 -20.19 -1.91
CA THR A 313 15.51 -18.83 -1.54
C THR A 313 16.07 -18.09 -2.77
N LEU A 314 16.94 -18.75 -3.56
CA LEU A 314 17.48 -18.16 -4.79
C LEU A 314 16.38 -17.89 -5.82
N PHE A 315 15.47 -18.84 -6.04
CA PHE A 315 14.34 -18.66 -6.95
C PHE A 315 13.51 -17.41 -6.60
N LEU A 316 13.13 -17.24 -5.33
CA LEU A 316 12.32 -16.11 -4.89
C LEU A 316 13.08 -14.79 -4.99
N GLN A 317 14.36 -14.78 -4.58
CA GLN A 317 15.21 -13.58 -4.66
C GLN A 317 15.43 -13.12 -6.11
N GLN A 318 15.46 -14.02 -7.09
CA GLN A 318 15.54 -13.64 -8.50
C GLN A 318 14.18 -13.33 -9.12
N MET A 319 13.12 -14.01 -8.69
CA MET A 319 11.79 -13.83 -9.26
C MET A 319 11.14 -12.51 -8.83
N ILE A 320 11.50 -11.96 -7.66
CA ILE A 320 11.05 -10.63 -7.22
C ILE A 320 11.46 -9.53 -8.22
N PRO A 321 12.75 -9.26 -8.49
CA PRO A 321 13.15 -8.21 -9.45
C PRO A 321 12.74 -8.56 -10.89
N HIS A 322 12.61 -9.84 -11.25
CA HIS A 322 12.04 -10.24 -12.54
C HIS A 322 10.57 -9.81 -12.66
N HIS A 323 9.76 -9.98 -11.61
CA HIS A 323 8.37 -9.53 -11.60
C HIS A 323 8.27 -8.00 -11.56
N GLU A 324 9.13 -7.33 -10.80
CA GLU A 324 9.19 -5.86 -10.74
C GLU A 324 9.50 -5.27 -12.13
N ASN A 325 10.40 -5.90 -12.89
CA ASN A 325 10.67 -5.52 -14.27
C ASN A 325 9.42 -5.67 -15.15
N ALA A 326 8.73 -6.82 -15.08
CA ALA A 326 7.51 -7.04 -15.86
C ALA A 326 6.40 -6.04 -15.52
N VAL A 327 6.21 -5.71 -14.24
CA VAL A 327 5.27 -4.67 -13.79
C VAL A 327 5.67 -3.30 -14.36
N ASN A 328 6.94 -2.90 -14.22
CA ASN A 328 7.41 -1.62 -14.73
C ASN A 328 7.27 -1.51 -16.26
N MET A 329 7.57 -2.58 -17.00
CA MET A 329 7.38 -2.64 -18.44
C MET A 329 5.89 -2.45 -18.81
N ALA A 330 4.99 -3.15 -18.12
CA ALA A 330 3.56 -3.02 -18.38
C ALA A 330 3.03 -1.61 -18.10
N LYS A 331 3.47 -1.00 -16.99
CA LYS A 331 3.11 0.37 -16.64
C LYS A 331 3.67 1.38 -17.63
N ALA A 332 4.90 1.19 -18.12
CA ALA A 332 5.49 2.08 -19.12
C ALA A 332 4.71 2.05 -20.44
N THR A 333 4.24 0.88 -20.86
CA THR A 333 3.37 0.76 -22.04
C THR A 333 2.07 1.55 -21.89
N LEU A 334 1.43 1.50 -20.70
CA LEU A 334 0.22 2.28 -20.42
C LEU A 334 0.51 3.79 -20.29
N LYS A 335 1.57 4.18 -19.58
CA LYS A 335 1.92 5.58 -19.32
C LYS A 335 2.25 6.36 -20.60
N LEU A 336 2.93 5.71 -21.52
CA LEU A 336 3.34 6.31 -22.80
C LEU A 336 2.25 6.21 -23.88
N GLU A 337 1.04 5.74 -23.53
CA GLU A 337 -0.11 5.66 -24.43
C GLU A 337 0.19 4.92 -25.74
N LEU A 338 0.96 3.82 -25.65
CA LEU A 338 1.42 3.07 -26.84
C LEU A 338 0.32 2.19 -27.47
N LEU A 339 -0.80 2.00 -26.76
CA LEU A 339 -1.95 1.27 -27.25
C LEU A 339 -2.85 2.19 -28.05
N THR A 340 -3.28 1.72 -29.22
CA THR A 340 -4.11 2.42 -30.19
C THR A 340 -5.16 1.47 -30.73
N ALA A 341 -6.23 2.01 -31.30
CA ALA A 341 -7.25 1.20 -31.97
C ALA A 341 -6.71 0.33 -33.14
N ASN A 342 -5.47 0.57 -33.61
CA ASN A 342 -4.86 -0.22 -34.68
C ASN A 342 -4.05 -1.43 -34.18
N ASN A 343 -3.38 -1.31 -33.03
CA ASN A 343 -2.53 -2.37 -32.48
C ASN A 343 -3.19 -3.11 -31.29
N ASP A 344 -4.27 -2.56 -30.73
CA ASP A 344 -5.10 -3.22 -29.71
C ASP A 344 -6.59 -2.88 -29.92
N PRO A 345 -7.19 -3.31 -31.05
CA PRO A 345 -8.58 -2.94 -31.39
C PRO A 345 -9.63 -3.46 -30.41
N GLU A 346 -9.32 -4.55 -29.71
CA GLU A 346 -10.24 -5.24 -28.78
C GLU A 346 -9.87 -5.03 -27.30
N GLY A 347 -8.77 -4.32 -27.00
CA GLY A 347 -8.32 -4.06 -25.63
C GLY A 347 -7.67 -5.26 -24.93
N GLU A 348 -7.34 -6.33 -25.67
CA GLU A 348 -6.74 -7.56 -25.13
C GLU A 348 -5.35 -7.28 -24.53
N ILE A 349 -4.58 -6.39 -25.16
CA ILE A 349 -3.26 -6.01 -24.64
C ILE A 349 -3.45 -5.15 -23.40
N GLU A 350 -4.36 -4.18 -23.39
CA GLU A 350 -4.65 -3.41 -22.18
C GLU A 350 -5.04 -4.33 -21.00
N GLU A 351 -5.93 -5.31 -21.23
CA GLU A 351 -6.30 -6.29 -20.21
C GLU A 351 -5.09 -7.09 -19.70
N LEU A 352 -4.23 -7.55 -20.60
CA LEU A 352 -2.98 -8.23 -20.25
C LEU A 352 -2.07 -7.36 -19.39
N LEU A 353 -1.88 -6.08 -19.74
CA LEU A 353 -1.00 -5.16 -19.00
C LEU A 353 -1.50 -4.96 -17.57
N TRP A 354 -2.80 -4.71 -17.39
CA TRP A 354 -3.40 -4.61 -16.05
C TRP A 354 -3.26 -5.92 -15.27
N SER A 355 -3.46 -7.06 -15.92
CA SER A 355 -3.29 -8.37 -15.30
C SER A 355 -1.86 -8.60 -14.84
N ILE A 356 -0.86 -8.24 -15.65
CA ILE A 356 0.56 -8.28 -15.27
C ILE A 356 0.81 -7.41 -14.05
N ILE A 357 0.35 -6.16 -14.07
CA ILE A 357 0.56 -5.21 -12.97
C ILE A 357 0.00 -5.76 -11.66
N ASN A 358 -1.28 -6.16 -11.64
CA ASN A 358 -1.95 -6.54 -10.41
C ASN A 358 -1.51 -7.92 -9.90
N ASN A 359 -1.44 -8.94 -10.77
CA ASN A 359 -1.07 -10.29 -10.33
C ASN A 359 0.39 -10.38 -9.93
N GLN A 360 1.31 -9.76 -10.69
CA GLN A 360 2.73 -9.86 -10.35
C GLN A 360 3.08 -9.04 -9.10
N ASN A 361 2.41 -7.90 -8.85
CA ASN A 361 2.54 -7.20 -7.56
C ASN A 361 2.07 -8.06 -6.37
N MET A 362 0.95 -8.79 -6.51
CA MET A 362 0.49 -9.72 -5.47
C MET A 362 1.47 -10.89 -5.27
N GLN A 363 2.11 -11.38 -6.35
CA GLN A 363 3.14 -12.41 -6.26
C GLN A 363 4.43 -11.87 -5.61
N ILE A 364 4.88 -10.65 -5.92
CA ILE A 364 6.01 -9.99 -5.26
C ILE A 364 5.79 -9.94 -3.75
N TYR A 365 4.59 -9.55 -3.31
CA TYR A 365 4.24 -9.59 -1.89
C TYR A 365 4.35 -11.01 -1.31
N LYS A 366 3.75 -12.03 -1.95
CA LYS A 366 3.83 -13.42 -1.46
C LYS A 366 5.28 -13.90 -1.32
N MET A 367 6.14 -13.58 -2.30
CA MET A 367 7.55 -13.96 -2.28
C MET A 367 8.34 -13.23 -1.19
N THR A 368 8.17 -11.91 -1.06
CA THR A 368 8.85 -11.10 -0.03
C THR A 368 8.41 -11.51 1.38
N ALA A 369 7.11 -11.75 1.59
CA ALA A 369 6.56 -12.25 2.86
C ALA A 369 7.11 -13.64 3.20
N TRP A 370 7.22 -14.54 2.22
CA TRP A 370 7.81 -15.86 2.44
C TRP A 370 9.27 -15.75 2.87
N LEU A 371 10.08 -14.91 2.21
CA LEU A 371 11.48 -14.69 2.58
C LEU A 371 11.59 -14.19 4.04
N ALA A 372 10.82 -13.15 4.39
CA ALA A 372 10.82 -12.59 5.74
C ALA A 372 10.39 -13.62 6.80
N ASN A 373 9.28 -14.33 6.58
CA ASN A 373 8.74 -15.30 7.54
C ASN A 373 9.65 -16.53 7.74
N ASN A 374 10.56 -16.79 6.79
CA ASN A 374 11.54 -17.87 6.87
C ASN A 374 12.95 -17.38 7.26
N GLY A 375 13.09 -16.12 7.70
CA GLY A 375 14.37 -15.55 8.13
C GLY A 375 15.42 -15.50 7.00
N ARG A 376 14.96 -15.37 5.75
CA ARG A 376 15.83 -15.28 4.58
C ARG A 376 16.16 -13.83 4.28
N ALA A 377 17.37 -13.61 3.78
CA ALA A 377 17.79 -12.30 3.28
C ALA A 377 16.85 -11.83 2.16
N SER A 378 16.52 -10.55 2.18
CA SER A 378 15.85 -9.84 1.09
C SER A 378 16.74 -9.81 -0.17
N VAL A 379 16.16 -9.36 -1.29
CA VAL A 379 16.91 -9.16 -2.55
C VAL A 379 18.08 -8.19 -2.35
N ALA A 380 17.83 -7.06 -1.68
CA ALA A 380 18.85 -6.04 -1.42
C ALA A 380 20.01 -6.57 -0.56
N GLU A 381 19.72 -7.37 0.45
CA GLU A 381 20.76 -7.98 1.31
C GLU A 381 21.55 -9.06 0.57
N ALA A 382 20.91 -9.77 -0.35
CA ALA A 382 21.53 -10.85 -1.11
C ALA A 382 22.25 -10.39 -2.39
N ASN A 383 22.06 -9.13 -2.82
CA ASN A 383 22.62 -8.59 -4.05
C ASN A 383 24.16 -8.66 -4.07
N CYS A 384 24.73 -8.98 -5.22
CA CYS A 384 26.17 -9.09 -5.44
C CYS A 384 26.65 -8.17 -6.55
N GLY A 385 27.95 -7.85 -6.54
CA GLY A 385 28.70 -7.21 -7.61
C GLY A 385 29.17 -8.19 -8.70
N TYR A 386 29.72 -7.66 -9.80
CA TYR A 386 30.30 -8.47 -10.90
C TYR A 386 31.54 -9.26 -10.49
N ASP A 387 32.25 -8.77 -9.48
CA ASP A 387 33.39 -9.41 -8.83
C ASP A 387 32.97 -10.56 -7.89
N GLY A 388 31.67 -10.71 -7.64
CA GLY A 388 31.10 -11.70 -6.72
C GLY A 388 31.03 -11.21 -5.26
N ASP A 389 31.38 -9.95 -4.99
CA ASP A 389 31.27 -9.36 -3.65
C ASP A 389 29.81 -9.03 -3.36
N CYS A 390 29.23 -9.64 -2.32
CA CYS A 390 27.82 -9.47 -1.98
C CYS A 390 27.63 -8.51 -0.81
N VAL A 391 26.49 -7.79 -0.79
CA VAL A 391 26.14 -6.87 0.30
C VAL A 391 26.19 -7.60 1.66
N ALA A 392 25.67 -8.83 1.73
CA ALA A 392 25.72 -9.68 2.92
C ALA A 392 27.14 -10.03 3.42
N ASP A 393 28.19 -9.94 2.59
CA ASP A 393 29.57 -10.20 3.04
C ASP A 393 30.16 -9.03 3.87
N THR A 394 29.52 -7.85 3.85
CA THR A 394 29.93 -6.72 4.71
C THR A 394 29.33 -6.76 6.12
N SER A 395 28.30 -7.59 6.36
CA SER A 395 27.65 -7.72 7.68
C SER A 395 28.33 -8.73 8.63
N ILE A 396 29.41 -9.39 8.21
CA ILE A 396 30.29 -10.18 9.09
C ILE A 396 31.33 -9.24 9.74
N ALA A 397 30.85 -8.24 10.47
CA ALA A 397 31.65 -7.50 11.45
C ALA A 397 31.06 -7.57 12.87
N LEU A 398 30.14 -8.51 13.12
CA LEU A 398 29.58 -8.79 14.45
C LEU A 398 30.18 -10.06 15.10
N LEU A 399 31.45 -10.36 14.81
CA LEU A 399 32.21 -11.45 15.45
C LEU A 399 33.49 -10.98 16.16
N VAL A 400 33.76 -9.67 16.21
CA VAL A 400 34.88 -9.11 17.02
C VAL A 400 34.48 -8.93 18.50
N VAL A 401 33.19 -9.05 18.85
CA VAL A 401 32.70 -8.84 20.24
C VAL A 401 32.87 -10.07 21.15
N ILE A 402 33.19 -11.26 20.63
CA ILE A 402 33.37 -12.48 21.46
C ILE A 402 34.85 -12.69 21.88
N GLY A 403 35.79 -11.90 21.35
CA GLY A 403 37.23 -12.05 21.59
C GLY A 403 37.83 -11.32 22.80
N VAL A 404 37.04 -10.56 23.60
CA VAL A 404 37.58 -9.73 24.71
C VAL A 404 37.05 -10.13 26.10
N CYS A 405 36.12 -11.09 26.24
CA CYS A 405 35.62 -11.52 27.55
C CYS A 405 36.46 -12.60 28.27
N LEU A 406 37.68 -12.88 27.82
CA LEU A 406 38.55 -13.93 28.40
C LEU A 406 39.92 -13.39 28.81
N ALA A 407 39.97 -12.22 29.47
CA ALA A 407 41.24 -11.73 30.01
C ALA A 407 41.13 -10.72 31.18
N VAL A 408 40.14 -10.79 32.08
CA VAL A 408 40.25 -10.04 33.38
C VAL A 408 39.50 -10.76 34.51
N THR A 409 40.09 -11.82 35.08
CA THR A 409 39.75 -12.28 36.44
C THR A 409 40.95 -12.92 37.14
N VAL A 410 42.06 -12.17 37.28
CA VAL A 410 43.04 -12.45 38.35
C VAL A 410 43.61 -11.13 38.86
N ALA A 411 43.11 -10.66 40.00
CA ALA A 411 43.86 -9.97 41.06
C ALA A 411 42.93 -9.11 41.94
N ALA A 412 42.42 -9.69 43.03
CA ALA A 412 42.22 -9.00 44.32
C ALA A 412 41.60 -9.97 45.31
N GLY A 413 42.31 -10.28 46.40
CA GLY A 413 41.75 -11.09 47.47
C GLY A 413 42.75 -11.77 48.40
N ALA A 414 43.92 -11.17 48.65
CA ALA A 414 44.73 -11.55 49.80
C ALA A 414 44.17 -10.83 51.04
N GLY A 415 43.52 -11.58 51.94
CA GLY A 415 43.01 -11.02 53.19
C GLY A 415 42.28 -12.03 54.06
N LEU A 416 43.06 -12.72 54.91
CA LEU A 416 42.70 -13.30 56.22
C LEU A 416 41.28 -13.90 56.41
N VAL A 417 41.20 -15.19 56.74
CA VAL A 417 40.70 -15.66 58.06
C VAL A 417 41.23 -17.08 58.33
N ARG A 418 41.75 -17.26 59.54
CA ARG A 418 42.37 -18.45 60.14
C ARG A 418 41.38 -19.58 60.37
N MET A 419 41.76 -20.80 59.98
CA MET A 419 41.21 -22.06 60.50
C MET A 419 41.73 -22.36 61.92
N ARG A 420 40.82 -22.69 62.83
CA ARG A 420 40.99 -23.55 64.03
C ARG A 420 39.59 -24.14 64.27
N ALA A 421 39.35 -25.43 64.48
CA ALA A 421 40.13 -26.45 65.16
C ALA A 421 39.56 -27.86 64.83
N ARG A 422 40.39 -28.91 64.94
CA ARG A 422 40.15 -30.07 65.84
C ARG A 422 41.26 -31.12 65.77
N GLY A 423 41.56 -31.68 66.94
CA GLY A 423 42.46 -32.80 67.21
C GLY A 423 43.49 -32.38 68.26
N GLY A 424 43.60 -32.97 69.44
CA GLY A 424 42.93 -34.09 70.08
C GLY A 424 43.69 -34.39 71.39
N LYS A 425 42.96 -34.94 72.37
CA LYS A 425 43.38 -35.28 73.74
C LYS A 425 43.57 -34.13 74.73
#